data_AF-A0A922XLX1-F1
#
_entry.id   AF-A0A922XLX1-F1
#
_cell.length_a   1.000
_cell.length_b   1.000
_cell.length_c   1.000
_cell.angle_alpha   90.00
_cell.angle_beta   90.00
_cell.angle_gamma   90.00
#
_symmetry.space_group_name_H-M   'P 1'
#
loop_
_entity.id
_entity.type
_entity.pdbx_description
1 polymer ?
#
loop_
_entity_poly.entity_id
_entity_poly.type
_entity_poly.pdbx_seq_one_letter_code
_entity_poly.pdbx_strand_id
1 'polypeptide(L)'
;GISYIHIPEVGIQADQRQELNSQKDYDELFTLYRNNNLSKTLDYQQQILDLLIEHKRIALTCFEANICQCHRKHLAEAIEGLPMFKYELRHI
;
A
#
# COMPACT_ATOMS: atom_id res chain seq x y z
N GLY A 1 0.25 21.74 -10.10
CA GLY A 1 1.47 21.05 -9.67
C GLY A 1 1.13 19.67 -9.14
N ILE A 2 2.11 18.88 -8.73
CA ILE A 2 1.91 17.59 -8.06
C ILE A 2 2.37 17.74 -6.62
N SER A 3 1.54 17.31 -5.66
CA SER A 3 1.89 17.26 -4.24
C SER A 3 2.44 15.88 -3.88
N TYR A 4 3.47 15.85 -3.03
CA TYR A 4 4.06 14.62 -2.52
C TYR A 4 3.84 14.53 -1.01
N ILE A 5 3.29 13.40 -0.55
CA ILE A 5 3.02 13.14 0.86
C ILE A 5 3.70 11.82 1.23
N HIS A 6 4.52 11.86 2.29
CA HIS A 6 5.21 10.70 2.82
C HIS A 6 4.45 10.16 4.04
N ILE A 7 3.95 8.93 3.95
CA ILE A 7 3.31 8.19 5.06
C ILE A 7 4.10 6.88 5.27
N PRO A 8 5.21 6.90 6.03
CA PRO A 8 6.07 5.73 6.22
C PRO A 8 5.41 4.59 7.01
N GLU A 9 4.36 4.89 7.79
CA GLU A 9 3.72 3.96 8.70
C GLU A 9 3.02 2.82 7.95
N VAL A 10 2.52 3.08 6.74
CA VAL A 10 1.97 2.06 5.82
C VAL A 10 3.06 1.42 4.96
N GLY A 11 4.33 1.54 5.34
CA GLY A 11 5.47 0.92 4.67
C GLY A 11 5.84 -0.44 5.24
N ILE A 12 6.62 -1.20 4.47
CA ILE A 12 7.36 -2.37 4.95
C ILE A 12 8.72 -1.90 5.46
N GLN A 13 9.10 -2.33 6.65
CA GLN A 13 10.38 -1.94 7.24
C GLN A 13 11.56 -2.51 6.42
N ALA A 14 12.69 -1.82 6.40
CA ALA A 14 13.80 -2.18 5.51
C ALA A 14 14.44 -3.54 5.87
N ASP A 15 14.46 -3.88 7.16
CA ASP A 15 14.92 -5.15 7.70
C ASP A 15 14.08 -6.35 7.23
N GLN A 16 12.77 -6.15 7.02
CA GLN A 16 11.87 -7.18 6.49
C GLN A 16 12.05 -7.46 4.99
N ARG A 17 12.77 -6.59 4.27
CA ARG A 17 12.96 -6.68 2.81
C ARG A 17 14.26 -7.39 2.39
N GLN A 18 14.88 -8.14 3.30
CA GLN A 18 16.11 -8.87 3.00
C GLN A 18 15.81 -10.21 2.32
N GLU A 19 16.70 -10.65 1.41
CA GLU A 19 16.67 -11.98 0.77
C GLU A 19 15.40 -12.31 -0.03
N LEU A 20 14.74 -11.32 -0.65
CA LEU A 20 13.57 -11.52 -1.53
C LEU A 20 13.96 -12.05 -2.91
N ASN A 21 14.38 -13.32 -2.96
CA ASN A 21 14.97 -13.96 -4.15
C ASN A 21 13.94 -14.71 -5.02
N SER A 22 12.77 -15.02 -4.46
CA SER A 22 11.72 -15.80 -5.10
C SER A 22 10.32 -15.22 -4.83
N GLN A 23 9.34 -15.57 -5.65
CA GLN A 23 7.95 -15.14 -5.41
C GLN A 23 7.43 -15.59 -4.04
N LYS A 24 7.88 -16.76 -3.57
CA LYS A 24 7.51 -17.28 -2.25
C LYS A 24 7.96 -16.34 -1.12
N ASP A 25 9.15 -15.75 -1.23
CA ASP A 25 9.67 -14.81 -0.23
C ASP A 25 8.79 -13.54 -0.17
N TYR A 26 8.32 -13.06 -1.32
CA TYR A 26 7.36 -11.95 -1.39
C TYR A 26 6.00 -12.33 -0.79
N ASP A 27 5.50 -13.53 -1.07
CA ASP A 27 4.20 -13.98 -0.55
C ASP A 27 4.22 -14.09 0.99
N GLU A 28 5.32 -14.58 1.56
CA GLU A 28 5.57 -14.61 3.00
C GLU A 28 5.67 -13.20 3.58
N LEU A 29 6.44 -12.31 2.94
CA LEU A 29 6.56 -10.91 3.33
C LEU A 29 5.20 -10.21 3.35
N PHE A 30 4.38 -10.39 2.32
CA PHE A 30 3.07 -9.74 2.23
C PHE A 30 2.07 -10.31 3.21
N THR A 31 2.19 -11.59 3.56
CA THR A 31 1.39 -12.17 4.65
C THR A 31 1.72 -11.52 5.98
N LEU A 32 3.01 -11.33 6.29
CA LEU A 32 3.44 -10.62 7.49
C LEU A 32 2.99 -9.15 7.47
N TYR A 33 3.18 -8.46 6.35
CA TYR A 33 2.78 -7.07 6.17
C TYR A 33 1.27 -6.86 6.38
N ARG A 34 0.42 -7.71 5.80
CA ARG A 34 -1.04 -7.63 6.00
C ARG A 34 -1.41 -7.83 7.47
N ASN A 35 -0.82 -8.83 8.13
CA ASN A 35 -1.19 -9.21 9.49
C ASN A 35 -0.64 -8.28 10.56
N ASN A 36 0.56 -7.73 10.36
CA ASN A 36 1.30 -7.00 11.39
C ASN A 36 1.35 -5.49 11.17
N ASN A 37 1.26 -5.03 9.92
CA ASN A 37 1.33 -3.61 9.59
C ASN A 37 -0.06 -3.10 9.21
N LEU A 38 -0.66 -3.59 8.12
CA LEU A 38 -1.94 -3.07 7.62
C LEU A 38 -3.07 -3.15 8.66
N SER A 39 -3.14 -4.23 9.44
CA SER A 39 -4.11 -4.38 10.52
C SER A 39 -3.97 -3.32 11.63
N LYS A 40 -2.78 -2.72 11.78
CA LYS A 40 -2.45 -1.74 12.84
C LYS A 40 -2.39 -0.31 12.34
N THR A 41 -2.45 -0.09 11.03
CA THR A 41 -2.30 1.23 10.41
C THR A 41 -3.61 1.68 9.75
N LEU A 42 -4.75 1.34 10.33
CA LEU A 42 -6.07 1.71 9.80
C LEU A 42 -6.25 3.23 9.76
N ASP A 43 -5.79 3.96 10.78
CA ASP A 43 -5.87 5.42 10.82
C ASP A 43 -5.12 6.07 9.65
N TYR A 44 -3.95 5.55 9.29
CA TYR A 44 -3.19 6.03 8.14
C TYR A 44 -3.83 5.64 6.80
N GLN A 45 -4.48 4.48 6.72
CA GLN A 45 -5.26 4.10 5.53
C GLN A 45 -6.47 5.04 5.36
N GLN A 46 -7.13 5.41 6.45
CA GLN A 46 -8.21 6.39 6.43
C GLN A 46 -7.71 7.77 6.00
N GLN A 47 -6.54 8.21 6.49
CA GLN A 47 -5.90 9.44 6.02
C GLN A 47 -5.67 9.43 4.49
N ILE A 48 -5.25 8.30 3.93
CA ILE A 48 -5.07 8.17 2.48
C ILE A 48 -6.41 8.24 1.74
N LEU A 49 -7.46 7.62 2.28
CA LEU A 49 -8.81 7.73 1.73
C LEU A 49 -9.32 9.17 1.77
N ASP A 50 -9.08 9.90 2.86
CA ASP A 50 -9.48 11.30 3.00
C ASP A 50 -8.76 12.19 1.96
N LEU A 51 -7.46 11.94 1.73
CA LEU A 51 -6.70 12.60 0.66
C LEU A 51 -7.26 12.27 -0.74
N LEU A 52 -7.68 11.02 -0.96
CA LEU A 52 -8.35 10.62 -2.21
C LEU A 52 -9.71 11.32 -2.36
N ILE A 53 -10.47 11.48 -1.28
CA ILE A 53 -11.75 12.19 -1.29
C ILE A 53 -11.54 13.67 -1.62
N GLU A 54 -10.59 14.31 -0.95
CA GLU A 54 -10.26 15.73 -1.13
C GLU A 54 -9.75 16.02 -2.55
N HIS A 55 -8.79 15.24 -3.02
CA HIS A 55 -8.11 15.50 -4.29
C HIS A 55 -8.71 14.77 -5.49
N LYS A 56 -9.70 13.90 -5.27
CA LYS A 56 -10.40 13.06 -6.26
C LYS A 56 -9.54 12.01 -6.95
N ARG A 57 -8.21 12.16 -6.92
CA ARG A 57 -7.23 11.24 -7.50
C ARG A 57 -5.91 11.34 -6.74
N ILE A 58 -5.36 10.18 -6.39
CA ILE A 58 -4.00 10.06 -5.88
C ILE A 58 -3.28 8.94 -6.64
N ALA A 59 -1.97 8.85 -6.49
CA ALA A 59 -1.17 7.73 -6.99
C ALA A 59 -0.31 7.18 -5.84
N LEU A 60 -0.36 5.88 -5.62
CA LEU A 60 0.58 5.18 -4.76
C LEU A 60 1.74 4.70 -5.63
N THR A 61 2.90 5.34 -5.50
CA THR A 61 4.08 5.02 -6.31
C THR A 61 4.91 3.92 -5.66
N CYS A 62 5.41 2.99 -6.45
CA CYS A 62 6.44 2.04 -6.04
C CYS A 62 7.48 1.85 -7.17
N PHE A 63 8.60 1.18 -6.86
CA PHE A 63 9.71 0.97 -7.79
C PHE A 63 9.78 -0.46 -8.34
N GLU A 64 8.92 -1.36 -7.84
CA GLU A 64 8.93 -2.76 -8.25
C GLU A 64 8.33 -2.92 -9.65
N ALA A 65 9.05 -3.61 -10.54
CA ALA A 65 8.62 -3.83 -11.92
C ALA A 65 7.50 -4.87 -12.07
N ASN A 66 7.39 -5.79 -11.10
CA ASN A 66 6.38 -6.84 -11.09
C ASN A 66 5.27 -6.50 -10.09
N ILE A 67 4.03 -6.44 -10.56
CA ILE A 67 2.85 -6.18 -9.73
C ILE A 67 2.66 -7.21 -8.61
N CYS A 68 3.05 -8.47 -8.83
CA CYS A 68 3.02 -9.53 -7.81
C CYS A 68 4.06 -9.34 -6.69
N GLN A 69 4.97 -8.39 -6.86
CA GLN A 69 6.03 -8.03 -5.92
C GLN A 69 5.86 -6.60 -5.39
N CYS A 70 4.78 -5.91 -5.78
CA CYS A 70 4.49 -4.55 -5.38
C CYS A 70 3.79 -4.53 -4.01
N HIS A 71 4.42 -3.97 -2.98
CA HIS A 71 3.77 -3.81 -1.67
C HIS A 71 2.61 -2.81 -1.70
N ARG A 72 2.67 -1.83 -2.62
CA ARG A 72 1.62 -0.81 -2.78
C ARG A 72 0.32 -1.38 -3.35
N LYS A 73 0.36 -2.54 -4.02
CA LYS A 73 -0.84 -3.30 -4.40
C LYS A 73 -1.68 -3.64 -3.16
N HIS A 74 -1.05 -4.27 -2.16
CA HIS A 74 -1.75 -4.69 -0.94
C HIS A 74 -2.26 -3.52 -0.10
N LEU A 75 -1.53 -2.40 -0.08
CA LEU A 75 -2.03 -1.18 0.55
C LEU A 75 -3.26 -0.64 -0.18
N ALA A 76 -3.22 -0.60 -1.52
CA ALA A 76 -4.33 -0.09 -2.31
C ALA A 76 -5.59 -0.96 -2.15
N GLU A 77 -5.44 -2.29 -2.15
CA GLU A 77 -6.53 -3.24 -1.89
C GLU A 77 -7.13 -3.06 -0.50
N ALA A 78 -6.30 -2.78 0.52
CA ALA A 78 -6.79 -2.53 1.88
C ALA A 78 -7.59 -1.22 1.99
N ILE A 79 -7.15 -0.17 1.30
CA ILE A 79 -7.87 1.11 1.23
C ILE A 79 -9.18 0.96 0.44
N GLU A 80 -9.19 0.18 -0.64
CA GLU A 80 -10.40 -0.15 -1.40
C GLU A 80 -11.46 -0.84 -0.53
N GLY A 81 -11.03 -1.64 0.44
CA GLY A 81 -11.91 -2.30 1.41
C GLY A 81 -12.49 -1.39 2.50
N LEU A 82 -12.06 -0.13 2.61
CA LEU A 82 -12.54 0.78 3.65
C LEU A 82 -13.99 1.23 3.40
N PRO A 83 -14.77 1.48 4.48
CA PRO A 83 -16.06 2.15 4.35
C PRO A 83 -15.88 3.47 3.59
N MET A 84 -16.84 3.82 2.73
CA MET A 84 -16.83 5.04 1.89
C MET A 84 -15.92 5.01 0.66
N PHE A 85 -15.15 3.95 0.41
CA PHE A 85 -14.44 3.82 -0.86
C PHE A 85 -15.44 3.64 -2.02
N LYS A 86 -15.39 4.56 -2.98
CA LYS A 86 -16.28 4.60 -4.16
C LYS A 86 -15.53 4.90 -5.46
N TYR A 87 -14.22 4.75 -5.42
CA TYR A 87 -13.31 5.06 -6.51
C TYR A 87 -12.96 3.77 -7.27
N GLU A 88 -12.36 3.92 -8.45
CA GLU A 88 -11.84 2.78 -9.20
C GLU A 88 -10.36 2.61 -8.87
N LEU A 89 -9.99 1.43 -8.36
CA LEU A 89 -8.60 1.05 -8.22
C LEU A 89 -8.02 0.65 -9.58
N ARG A 90 -6.96 1.33 -10.02
CA ARG A 90 -6.22 1.00 -11.24
C ARG A 90 -4.76 0.72 -10.95
N HIS A 91 -4.28 -0.43 -11.41
CA HIS A 91 -2.86 -0.74 -11.49
C HIS A 91 -2.36 -0.38 -12.89
N ILE A 92 -1.33 0.46 -12.96
CA ILE A 92 -0.76 1.04 -14.20
C ILE A 92 0.60 0.42 -14.44
#